data_AF-A0A0J7KIF5-F1
#
_entry.id   AF-A0A0J7KIF5-F1
#
_cell.length_a   1.000
_cell.length_b   1.000
_cell.length_c   1.000
_cell.angle_alpha   90.00
_cell.angle_beta   90.00
_cell.angle_gamma   90.00
#
_symmetry.space_group_name_H-M   'P 1'
#
loop_
_entity.id
_entity.type
_entity.pdbx_description
1 polymer ?
#
loop_
_entity_poly.entity_id
_entity_poly.type
_entity_poly.pdbx_seq_one_letter_code
_entity_poly.pdbx_strand_id
1 'polypeptide(L)'
;MSEALAKQDALLRMVSRALENFKKVGRLNYTPAKIRSRISSLKDQWNQCIQGHAALLQIYPEAKRANLDYFQEDQLDEHEEIYQTTLDFMTELLEELEPPMITVSPVTKCYGSTIA
;
A
#
# COMPACT_ATOMS: atom_id res chain seq x y z
N MET A 1 19.62 8.38 19.59
CA MET A 1 18.40 8.06 18.81
C MET A 1 17.36 7.52 19.79
N SER A 2 16.12 8.04 19.77
CA SER A 2 15.08 7.54 20.67
C SER A 2 14.55 6.19 20.20
N GLU A 3 13.95 5.42 21.11
CA GLU A 3 13.29 4.16 20.78
C GLU A 3 12.17 4.34 19.74
N ALA A 4 11.41 5.44 19.84
CA ALA A 4 10.35 5.77 18.89
C ALA A 4 10.88 6.02 17.47
N LEU A 5 12.00 6.75 17.34
CA LEU A 5 12.63 6.99 16.03
C LEU A 5 13.19 5.69 15.46
N ALA A 6 13.91 4.89 16.27
CA ALA A 6 14.46 3.62 15.80
C ALA A 6 13.36 2.65 15.32
N LYS A 7 12.19 2.66 15.99
CA LYS A 7 11.02 1.89 15.55
C LYS A 7 10.46 2.43 14.22
N GLN A 8 10.39 3.75 14.05
CA GLN A 8 9.95 4.35 12.80
C GLN A 8 10.89 4.02 11.64
N ASP A 9 12.20 4.14 11.83
CA ASP A 9 13.21 3.81 10.82
C ASP A 9 13.11 2.34 10.38
N ALA A 10 12.86 1.43 11.34
CA ALA A 10 12.65 0.03 11.04
C ALA A 10 11.39 -0.21 10.19
N LEU A 11 10.28 0.47 10.51
CA LEU A 11 9.03 0.39 9.75
C LEU A 11 9.20 0.95 8.33
N LEU A 12 9.81 2.13 8.19
CA LEU A 12 10.11 2.72 6.89
C LEU A 12 10.94 1.77 6.03
N ARG A 13 12.00 1.19 6.59
CA ARG A 13 12.84 0.20 5.88
C ARG A 13 12.06 -1.04 5.42
N MET A 14 11.04 -1.46 6.14
CA MET A 14 10.18 -2.57 5.70
C MET A 14 9.38 -2.18 4.47
N VAL A 15 8.84 -0.96 4.43
CA VAL A 15 8.11 -0.40 3.29
C VAL A 15 9.05 -0.23 2.08
N SER A 16 10.23 0.38 2.24
CA SER A 16 11.16 0.59 1.11
C SER A 16 11.57 -0.71 0.42
N ARG A 17 11.61 -1.81 1.17
CA ARG A 17 12.02 -3.12 0.66
C ARG A 17 10.86 -3.99 0.19
N ALA A 18 9.61 -3.57 0.37
CA ALA A 18 8.44 -4.40 0.09
C ALA A 18 8.38 -4.80 -1.39
N LEU A 19 8.59 -3.86 -2.31
CA LEU A 19 8.58 -4.13 -3.75
C LEU A 19 9.73 -5.04 -4.19
N GLU A 20 10.96 -4.77 -3.72
CA GLU A 20 12.13 -5.59 -4.03
C GLU A 20 11.93 -7.03 -3.54
N ASN A 21 11.46 -7.19 -2.30
CA ASN A 21 11.18 -8.50 -1.70
C ASN A 21 10.06 -9.23 -2.45
N PHE A 22 9.04 -8.51 -2.89
CA PHE A 22 7.98 -9.07 -3.72
C PHE A 22 8.54 -9.58 -5.05
N LYS A 23 9.31 -8.74 -5.78
CA LYS A 23 9.95 -9.09 -7.05
C LYS A 23 10.85 -10.32 -6.95
N LYS A 24 11.56 -10.51 -5.83
CA LYS A 24 12.41 -11.69 -5.57
C LYS A 24 11.66 -13.02 -5.51
N VAL A 25 10.37 -13.02 -5.18
CA VAL A 25 9.54 -14.24 -5.20
C VAL A 25 9.42 -14.80 -6.63
N GLY A 26 9.47 -13.91 -7.63
CA GLY A 26 9.46 -14.25 -9.06
C GLY A 26 8.05 -14.48 -9.63
N ARG A 27 7.86 -14.09 -10.90
CA ARG A 27 6.54 -14.10 -11.58
C ARG A 27 5.84 -15.48 -11.57
N LEU A 28 6.60 -16.56 -11.66
CA LEU A 28 6.06 -17.94 -11.66
C LEU A 28 5.35 -18.32 -10.34
N ASN A 29 5.63 -17.61 -9.25
CA ASN A 29 5.08 -17.89 -7.93
C ASN A 29 3.94 -16.94 -7.53
N TYR A 30 3.55 -16.03 -8.43
CA TYR A 30 2.48 -15.08 -8.19
C TYR A 30 1.13 -15.75 -8.43
N THR A 31 0.33 -15.79 -7.36
CA THR A 31 -1.08 -16.18 -7.40
C THR A 31 -1.91 -15.04 -6.85
N PRO A 32 -3.17 -14.86 -7.28
CA PRO A 32 -4.02 -13.78 -6.78
C PRO A 32 -4.08 -13.73 -5.24
N ALA A 33 -4.19 -14.90 -4.60
CA ALA A 33 -4.19 -15.01 -3.14
C ALA A 33 -2.87 -14.49 -2.51
N LYS A 34 -1.72 -14.81 -3.09
CA LYS A 34 -0.43 -14.35 -2.58
C LYS A 34 -0.25 -12.85 -2.78
N ILE A 35 -0.67 -12.31 -3.91
CA ILE A 35 -0.63 -10.87 -4.17
C ILE A 35 -1.53 -10.12 -3.18
N ARG A 36 -2.79 -10.55 -3.00
CA ARG A 36 -3.70 -10.00 -1.98
C ARG A 36 -3.09 -10.01 -0.58
N SER A 37 -2.44 -11.10 -0.20
CA SER A 37 -1.75 -11.21 1.10
C SER A 37 -0.61 -10.19 1.24
N ARG A 38 0.17 -9.97 0.17
CA ARG A 38 1.25 -8.97 0.15
C ARG A 38 0.72 -7.54 0.21
N ILE A 39 -0.35 -7.25 -0.53
CA ILE A 39 -1.06 -5.95 -0.47
C ILE A 39 -1.54 -5.68 0.97
N SER A 40 -2.21 -6.66 1.60
CA SER A 40 -2.68 -6.51 2.98
C SER A 40 -1.51 -6.23 3.93
N SER A 41 -0.43 -7.01 3.83
CA SER A 41 0.75 -6.84 4.67
C SER A 41 1.41 -5.46 4.49
N LEU A 42 1.44 -4.94 3.25
CA LEU A 42 1.98 -3.62 2.93
C LEU A 42 1.12 -2.51 3.54
N LYS A 43 -0.21 -2.59 3.41
CA LYS A 43 -1.15 -1.66 4.02
C LYS A 43 -1.03 -1.64 5.55
N ASP A 44 -0.89 -2.82 6.18
CA ASP A 44 -0.71 -2.93 7.63
C ASP A 44 0.62 -2.33 8.11
N GLN A 45 1.70 -2.47 7.33
CA GLN A 45 2.99 -1.84 7.62
C GLN A 45 2.90 -0.32 7.48
N TRP A 46 2.27 0.18 6.41
CA TRP A 46 2.09 1.61 6.20
C TRP A 46 1.25 2.24 7.32
N ASN A 47 0.16 1.60 7.73
CA ASN A 47 -0.64 2.05 8.86
C ASN A 47 0.19 2.17 10.15
N GLN A 48 1.12 1.26 10.38
CA GLN A 48 2.06 1.36 11.51
C GLN A 48 3.05 2.52 11.36
N CYS A 49 3.54 2.80 10.14
CA CYS A 49 4.37 3.99 9.86
C CYS A 49 3.62 5.28 10.19
N ILE A 50 2.34 5.39 9.80
CA ILE A 50 1.51 6.57 10.07
C ILE A 50 1.26 6.74 11.57
N GLN A 51 0.95 5.66 12.29
CA GLN A 51 0.79 5.70 13.74
C GLN A 51 2.10 6.07 14.46
N GLY A 52 3.23 5.53 14.00
CA GLY A 52 4.55 5.87 14.51
C GLY A 52 4.90 7.34 14.27
N HIS A 53 4.63 7.86 13.08
CA HIS A 53 4.80 9.28 12.76
C HIS A 53 3.94 10.16 13.68
N ALA A 54 2.66 9.84 13.85
CA ALA A 54 1.78 10.57 14.76
C ALA A 54 2.33 10.61 16.20
N ALA A 55 2.88 9.50 16.69
CA ALA A 55 3.54 9.44 17.99
C ALA A 55 4.80 10.32 18.04
N LEU A 56 5.63 10.31 16.99
CA LEU A 56 6.80 11.17 16.88
C LEU A 56 6.43 12.65 16.90
N LEU A 57 5.34 13.05 16.25
CA LEU A 57 4.85 14.43 16.29
C LEU A 57 4.49 14.88 17.71
N GLN A 58 4.02 13.98 18.58
CA GLN A 58 3.73 14.27 19.99
C GLN A 58 5.00 14.32 20.86
N ILE A 59 5.98 13.45 20.59
CA ILE A 59 7.24 13.37 21.34
C ILE A 59 8.16 14.55 21.00
N TYR A 60 8.15 14.97 19.73
CA TYR A 60 9.02 16.01 19.19
C TYR A 60 8.19 17.22 18.77
N PRO A 61 8.13 18.28 19.59
CA PRO A 61 7.59 19.58 19.17
C PRO A 61 8.34 20.11 17.95
N GLU A 62 7.66 20.92 17.13
CA GLU A 62 8.18 21.45 15.86
C GLU A 62 9.58 22.08 15.98
N ALA A 63 9.81 22.89 17.03
CA ALA A 63 11.11 23.52 17.29
C ALA A 63 12.28 22.54 17.49
N LYS A 64 12.01 21.27 17.77
CA LYS A 64 13.02 20.21 17.93
C LYS A 64 13.14 19.29 16.72
N ARG A 65 12.19 19.34 15.77
CA ARG A 65 12.17 18.47 14.57
C ARG A 65 13.27 18.83 13.58
N ALA A 66 13.61 20.11 13.49
CA ALA A 66 14.65 20.62 12.61
C ALA A 66 16.07 20.08 12.91
N ASN A 67 16.27 19.27 13.95
CA ASN A 67 17.55 18.64 14.27
C ASN A 67 17.52 17.11 14.08
N LEU A 68 16.48 16.58 13.44
CA LEU A 68 16.28 15.16 13.23
C LEU A 68 16.15 14.88 11.74
N ASP A 69 17.09 14.09 11.19
CA ASP A 69 17.16 13.74 9.77
C ASP A 69 15.81 13.23 9.24
N TYR A 70 15.11 12.39 10.03
CA TYR A 70 13.76 11.91 9.74
C TYR A 70 12.77 13.00 9.29
N PHE A 71 12.79 14.16 9.95
CA PHE A 71 11.92 15.29 9.62
C PHE A 71 12.57 16.27 8.64
N GLN A 72 13.91 16.39 8.61
CA GLN A 72 14.60 17.28 7.67
C GLN A 72 14.55 16.77 6.23
N GLU A 73 14.60 15.45 6.07
CA GLU A 73 14.63 14.78 4.77
C GLU A 73 13.22 14.36 4.31
N ASP A 74 12.17 14.80 5.02
CA ASP A 74 10.77 14.45 4.73
C ASP A 74 10.57 12.94 4.50
N GLN A 75 11.25 12.11 5.31
CA GLN A 75 11.37 10.66 5.05
C GLN A 75 10.02 9.95 4.99
N LEU A 76 8.99 10.46 5.69
CA LEU A 76 7.65 9.89 5.57
C LEU A 76 7.10 10.04 4.15
N ASP A 77 7.24 11.23 3.56
CA ASP A 77 6.68 11.57 2.25
C ASP A 77 7.41 10.79 1.14
N GLU A 78 8.73 10.66 1.24
CA GLU A 78 9.52 9.79 0.35
C GLU A 78 9.02 8.33 0.40
N HIS A 79 8.75 7.82 1.60
CA HIS A 79 8.27 6.45 1.76
C HIS A 79 6.79 6.29 1.40
N GLU A 80 6.00 7.36 1.42
CA GLU A 80 4.63 7.35 0.90
C GLU A 80 4.66 7.10 -0.61
N GLU A 81 5.54 7.76 -1.36
CA GLU A 81 5.70 7.53 -2.80
C GLU A 81 6.09 6.07 -3.09
N ILE A 82 7.01 5.51 -2.30
CA ILE A 82 7.39 4.09 -2.43
C ILE A 82 6.22 3.17 -2.11
N TYR A 83 5.45 3.46 -1.05
CA TYR A 83 4.27 2.70 -0.67
C TYR A 83 3.23 2.70 -1.79
N GLN A 84 2.87 3.87 -2.33
CA GLN A 84 1.88 4.00 -3.40
C GLN A 84 2.35 3.27 -4.66
N THR A 85 3.59 3.52 -5.11
CA THR A 85 4.17 2.85 -6.28
C THR A 85 4.18 1.33 -6.13
N THR A 86 4.47 0.83 -4.92
CA THR A 86 4.45 -0.60 -4.63
C THR A 86 3.03 -1.16 -4.66
N LEU A 87 2.08 -0.44 -4.07
CA LEU A 87 0.68 -0.84 -4.01
C LEU A 87 0.06 -0.90 -5.41
N ASP A 88 0.33 0.11 -6.24
CA ASP A 88 -0.12 0.18 -7.63
C ASP A 88 0.44 -1.00 -8.42
N PHE A 89 1.75 -1.24 -8.37
CA PHE A 89 2.38 -2.37 -9.03
C PHE A 89 1.76 -3.72 -8.65
N MET A 90 1.50 -3.94 -7.36
CA MET A 90 0.86 -5.20 -6.91
C MET A 90 -0.61 -5.28 -7.35
N THR A 91 -1.32 -4.16 -7.39
CA THR A 91 -2.74 -4.10 -7.76
C THR A 91 -2.94 -4.31 -9.26
N GLU A 92 -2.13 -3.67 -10.10
CA GLU A 92 -2.11 -3.90 -11.55
C GLU A 92 -1.83 -5.36 -11.88
N LEU A 93 -0.82 -5.96 -11.23
CA LEU A 93 -0.51 -7.37 -11.42
C LEU A 93 -1.65 -8.29 -10.92
N LEU A 94 -2.37 -7.89 -9.88
CA LEU A 94 -3.55 -8.64 -9.42
C LEU A 94 -4.67 -8.58 -10.47
N GLU A 95 -4.91 -7.42 -11.07
CA GLU A 95 -5.90 -7.21 -12.12
C GLU A 95 -5.55 -7.99 -13.39
N GLU A 96 -4.27 -8.08 -13.77
CA GLU A 96 -3.82 -8.93 -14.88
C GLU A 96 -4.15 -10.42 -14.66
N LEU A 97 -4.05 -10.90 -13.41
CA LEU A 97 -4.32 -12.30 -13.07
C LEU A 97 -5.80 -12.59 -12.79
N GLU A 98 -6.53 -11.60 -12.29
CA GLU A 98 -7.94 -11.67 -11.92
C GLU A 98 -8.64 -10.41 -12.43
N PRO A 99 -8.95 -10.36 -13.74
CA PRO A 99 -9.61 -9.20 -14.31
C PRO A 99 -11.01 -9.04 -13.68
N PRO A 100 -11.47 -7.80 -13.47
CA PRO A 100 -12.79 -7.58 -12.91
C PRO A 100 -13.83 -8.24 -13.80
N MET A 101 -14.71 -9.04 -13.20
CA MET A 101 -15.86 -9.60 -13.91
C MET A 101 -16.78 -8.45 -14.32
N ILE A 102 -16.66 -7.97 -15.56
CA ILE A 102 -17.63 -7.04 -16.14
C ILE A 102 -18.92 -7.84 -16.35
N THR A 103 -19.80 -7.83 -15.37
CA THR A 103 -21.15 -8.36 -15.54
C THR A 103 -21.90 -7.40 -16.45
N VAL A 104 -21.92 -7.68 -17.75
CA VAL A 104 -22.92 -7.09 -18.64
C VAL A 104 -24.27 -7.62 -18.21
N SER A 105 -25.00 -6.86 -17.39
CA SER A 105 -26.40 -7.17 -17.09
C SER A 105 -27.15 -7.30 -18.43
N PRO A 106 -27.76 -8.45 -18.74
CA PRO A 106 -28.54 -8.57 -19.96
C PRO A 106 -29.74 -7.63 -19.85
N VAL A 107 -29.76 -6.58 -20.69
CA VAL A 107 -30.94 -5.74 -20.90
C VAL A 107 -32.06 -6.67 -21.36
N THR A 108 -32.97 -7.00 -20.44
CA THR A 108 -34.15 -7.80 -20.76
C THR A 108 -35.05 -6.94 -21.65
N LYS A 109 -35.02 -7.16 -22.96
CA LYS A 109 -36.03 -6.61 -23.86
C LYS A 109 -37.34 -7.35 -23.61
N CYS A 110 -38.23 -6.77 -22.81
CA CYS A 110 -39.62 -7.19 -22.75
C CYS A 110 -40.30 -6.87 -24.09
N TYR A 111 -40.42 -7.86 -24.98
CA TYR A 111 -41.34 -7.77 -26.11
C TYR A 111 -42.76 -8.06 -25.59
N GLY A 112 -43.52 -6.99 -25.36
CA GLY A 112 -44.95 -7.09 -25.09
C GLY A 112 -45.67 -7.57 -26.35
N SER A 113 -46.04 -8.84 -26.37
CA SER A 113 -47.07 -9.36 -27.28
C SER A 113 -48.42 -9.09 -26.65
N THR A 114 -49.15 -8.10 -27.15
CA THR A 114 -50.60 -8.02 -26.93
C THR A 114 -51.29 -8.49 -28.19
N ILE A 115 -51.83 -9.70 -28.10
CA ILE A 115 -52.85 -10.24 -29.00
C ILE A 115 -54.17 -9.54 -28.63
N ALA A 116 -54.80 -8.87 -29.59
CA ALA A 116 -56.24 -8.64 -29.64
C ALA A 116 -56.64 -8.36 -31.10
#